data_AF-A0A9D0DHC6-F1
#
_entry.id   AF-A0A9D0DHC6-F1
#
_cell.length_a   1.000
_cell.length_b   1.000
_cell.length_c   1.000
_cell.angle_alpha   90.00
_cell.angle_beta   90.00
_cell.angle_gamma   90.00
#
_symmetry.space_group_name_H-M   'P 1'
#
loop_
_entity.id
_entity.type
_entity.pdbx_description
1 polymer ?
#
loop_
_entity_poly.entity_id
_entity_poly.type
_entity_poly.pdbx_seq_one_letter_code
_entity_poly.pdbx_strand_id
1 'polypeptide(L)'
;MQQKDNLVIDTRLGTNNILAIIPHAGRNSKNTAVAPMMAFGRKLSEHLRCFTVINGKYKPSIVDMNDVRAIRKRKKITDGFLVRIREFKDEIHENNLIPLILIIQEGAEQQQADIVLGYGQGERGREDRPHRPTMAPSMLSKIRMSLEDNGFSTSIADTDSLLCGRESYCLNQLFRQKDYIDGFYDPTVRSLVVTIAPEKLTEEDCAGDTGRRFARALADHADSMSLVRRVAVSAIETSNPQDLRYIFRVHGDNPANDMIRESYIDELARSISANGLLHPLVLLQKNDGRYKILCGFRRFQAIRRLGRQWVEAKTFNEDDFTTEDFFNISLAENTKRRNLNPIEIGNFLESAGKELGLNNARLAEQFGESLAIGKPGSHVSQSTIHKYRKLYQLRERGESREMISDVINDKLRFSIAAEVLAPIKDPVDRDRLYLDIVKPLAPTRPQLIRIIKMLRSIHPRLNQAVSDPHVQKILEQAVHSSHRANSFIHGLRKAGEQQPEKSKQTFISTVDALRKEVFGAKANKQDFNITRSSKGRKKSLTLHIRLQEQSMEEVVTNLKQLLTDEYRLEELQKLLKESPAS
;
A
#
# COMPACT_ATOMS: atom_id res chain seq x y z
N MET A 1 15.21 2.81 25.54
CA MET A 1 15.43 4.17 26.10
C MET A 1 14.21 5.01 25.78
N GLN A 2 13.33 5.24 26.76
CA GLN A 2 12.12 6.05 26.60
C GLN A 2 12.52 7.54 26.47
N GLN A 3 12.34 8.13 25.29
CA GLN A 3 12.34 9.58 25.14
C GLN A 3 11.04 10.10 25.76
N LYS A 4 11.12 10.60 27.01
CA LYS A 4 10.09 11.47 27.58
C LYS A 4 10.12 12.78 26.79
N ASP A 5 9.21 12.92 25.83
CA ASP A 5 9.02 14.15 25.08
C ASP A 5 8.67 15.29 26.05
N ASN A 6 9.67 16.14 26.29
CA ASN A 6 9.59 17.37 27.08
C ASN A 6 8.94 18.48 26.22
N LEU A 7 7.75 18.22 25.66
CA LEU A 7 6.98 19.26 24.97
C LEU A 7 6.62 20.36 25.97
N VAL A 8 6.98 21.59 25.62
CA VAL A 8 6.76 22.79 26.44
C VAL A 8 5.25 23.08 26.58
N ILE A 9 4.50 22.78 25.53
CA ILE A 9 3.03 22.81 25.44
C ILE A 9 2.62 21.47 24.84
N ASP A 10 1.85 20.67 25.59
CA ASP A 10 1.34 19.37 25.19
C ASP A 10 0.05 19.59 24.37
N THR A 11 0.08 19.23 23.08
CA THR A 11 -1.04 19.44 22.15
C THR A 11 -1.56 18.09 21.68
N ARG A 12 -2.87 17.85 21.85
CA ARG A 12 -3.56 16.64 21.42
C ARG A 12 -4.66 16.99 20.44
N LEU A 13 -4.75 16.21 19.37
CA LEU A 13 -5.74 16.41 18.33
C LEU A 13 -7.06 15.71 18.69
N GLY A 14 -8.19 16.38 18.46
CA GLY A 14 -9.52 15.83 18.72
C GLY A 14 -10.25 15.37 17.46
N THR A 15 -11.45 14.81 17.63
CA THR A 15 -12.38 14.39 16.58
C THR A 15 -13.73 15.12 16.65
N ASN A 16 -13.82 16.20 17.42
CA ASN A 16 -15.04 16.98 17.60
C ASN A 16 -14.75 18.49 17.67
N ASN A 17 -15.83 19.28 17.73
CA ASN A 17 -15.81 20.74 17.84
C ASN A 17 -15.41 21.31 19.21
N ILE A 18 -14.85 20.50 20.13
CA ILE A 18 -14.43 20.97 21.44
C ILE A 18 -12.91 21.16 21.50
N LEU A 19 -12.49 22.30 22.04
CA LEU A 19 -11.11 22.59 22.41
C LEU A 19 -11.00 22.82 23.91
N ALA A 20 -10.20 22.00 24.59
CA ALA A 20 -9.80 22.19 25.97
C ALA A 20 -8.44 22.92 26.04
N ILE A 21 -8.43 24.11 26.60
CA ILE A 21 -7.23 24.90 26.86
C ILE A 21 -6.95 24.81 28.35
N ILE A 22 -5.75 24.38 28.73
CA ILE A 22 -5.30 24.37 30.12
C ILE A 22 -4.10 25.31 30.22
N PRO A 23 -4.33 26.59 30.57
CA PRO A 23 -3.30 27.62 30.56
C PRO A 23 -2.17 27.35 31.56
N HIS A 24 -2.47 26.65 32.66
CA HIS A 24 -1.52 26.39 33.74
C HIS A 24 -1.74 25.00 34.31
N ALA A 25 -1.00 24.01 33.81
CA ALA A 25 -1.03 22.64 34.32
C ALA A 25 0.26 22.26 35.09
N GLY A 26 1.26 23.15 35.12
CA GLY A 26 2.62 22.88 35.61
C GLY A 26 2.80 22.95 37.13
N ARG A 27 3.91 22.36 37.61
CA ARG A 27 4.27 22.10 39.02
C ARG A 27 4.21 23.32 39.97
N ASN A 28 3.49 23.17 41.07
CA ASN A 28 3.88 23.72 42.37
C ASN A 28 4.95 22.78 42.98
N SER A 29 6.16 23.29 43.22
CA SER A 29 7.23 22.72 44.07
C SER A 29 7.64 21.21 43.94
N LYS A 30 8.89 20.99 43.50
CA LYS A 30 9.83 19.90 43.87
C LYS A 30 9.57 18.39 43.63
N ASN A 31 8.49 17.88 43.04
CA ASN A 31 8.37 16.42 42.79
C ASN A 31 8.25 15.97 41.32
N THR A 32 8.73 14.75 41.04
CA THR A 32 8.82 14.09 39.71
C THR A 32 7.51 13.51 39.19
N ALA A 33 6.41 13.59 39.97
CA ALA A 33 5.06 13.18 39.57
C ALA A 33 4.43 14.12 38.52
N VAL A 34 3.46 13.62 37.76
CA VAL A 34 2.63 14.43 36.85
C VAL A 34 1.73 15.32 37.71
N ALA A 35 1.62 16.60 37.37
CA ALA A 35 0.76 17.51 38.12
C ALA A 35 -0.73 17.11 37.96
N PRO A 36 -1.57 17.17 39.01
CA PRO A 36 -2.97 16.72 38.94
C PRO A 36 -3.74 17.34 37.76
N MET A 37 -3.54 18.63 37.48
CA MET A 37 -4.17 19.32 36.36
C MET A 37 -3.75 18.78 34.97
N MET A 38 -2.50 18.31 34.82
CA MET A 38 -2.06 17.60 33.62
C MET A 38 -2.81 16.27 33.46
N ALA A 39 -2.99 15.52 34.55
CA ALA A 39 -3.70 14.24 34.51
C ALA A 39 -5.18 14.41 34.19
N PHE A 40 -5.83 15.41 34.79
CA PHE A 40 -7.17 15.85 34.43
C PHE A 40 -7.29 16.12 32.92
N GLY A 41 -6.41 16.98 32.38
CA GLY A 41 -6.45 17.35 30.97
C GLY A 41 -6.22 16.19 30.02
N ARG A 42 -5.29 15.29 30.37
CA ARG A 42 -5.00 14.09 29.58
C ARG A 42 -6.18 13.13 29.55
N LYS A 43 -6.83 12.90 30.69
CA LYS A 43 -8.00 12.02 30.79
C LYS A 43 -9.22 12.62 30.10
N LEU A 44 -9.42 13.93 30.22
CA LEU A 44 -10.44 14.67 29.48
C LEU A 44 -10.26 14.49 27.96
N SER A 45 -9.06 14.77 27.45
CA SER A 45 -8.73 14.64 26.02
C SER A 45 -8.94 13.22 25.50
N GLU A 46 -8.51 12.21 26.26
CA GLU A 46 -8.65 10.80 25.90
C GLU A 46 -10.11 10.35 25.80
N HIS A 47 -10.95 10.72 26.77
CA HIS A 47 -12.33 10.24 26.85
C HIS A 47 -13.28 11.07 25.98
N LEU A 48 -13.10 12.39 25.93
CA LEU A 48 -13.91 13.27 25.10
C LEU A 48 -13.45 13.29 23.65
N ARG A 49 -12.21 12.86 23.36
CA ARG A 49 -11.56 12.99 22.04
C ARG A 49 -11.59 14.43 21.53
N CYS A 50 -11.40 15.40 22.43
CA CYS A 50 -11.38 16.83 22.08
C CYS A 50 -9.96 17.31 21.77
N PHE A 51 -9.85 18.37 20.98
CA PHE A 51 -8.56 19.04 20.77
C PHE A 51 -8.13 19.61 22.13
N THR A 52 -6.87 19.43 22.53
CA THR A 52 -6.41 19.90 23.83
C THR A 52 -5.06 20.59 23.72
N VAL A 53 -4.91 21.75 24.35
CA VAL A 53 -3.66 22.52 24.44
C VAL A 53 -3.33 22.74 25.92
N ILE A 54 -2.27 22.11 26.41
CA ILE A 54 -1.91 22.11 27.84
C ILE A 54 -0.52 22.74 28.03
N ASN A 55 -0.43 23.82 28.80
CA ASN A 55 0.86 24.34 29.24
C ASN A 55 1.34 23.59 30.49
N GLY A 56 2.26 22.64 30.31
CA GLY A 56 2.87 21.87 31.40
C GLY A 56 4.15 22.48 31.98
N LYS A 57 4.71 23.54 31.37
CA LYS A 57 6.07 24.02 31.69
C LYS A 57 6.12 25.43 32.30
N TYR A 58 5.43 26.40 31.71
CA TYR A 58 5.54 27.79 32.15
C TYR A 58 4.69 28.03 33.38
N LYS A 59 5.31 28.54 34.45
CA LYS A 59 4.58 28.98 35.65
C LYS A 59 3.91 30.32 35.39
N PRO A 60 2.77 30.63 36.04
CA PRO A 60 2.12 31.93 35.97
C PRO A 60 3.06 33.11 36.28
N SER A 61 3.99 32.92 37.22
CA SER A 61 4.99 33.93 37.59
C SER A 61 6.00 34.28 36.49
N ILE A 62 6.17 33.41 35.49
CA ILE A 62 7.08 33.62 34.36
C ILE A 62 6.30 34.14 33.15
N VAL A 63 5.18 33.49 32.83
CA VAL A 63 4.25 33.87 31.77
C VAL A 63 2.86 33.48 32.23
N ASP A 64 2.01 34.47 32.46
CA ASP A 64 0.60 34.20 32.66
C ASP A 64 -0.06 33.89 31.31
N MET A 65 -0.43 32.63 31.11
CA MET A 65 -1.08 32.14 29.90
C MET A 65 -2.55 32.57 29.82
N ASN A 66 -3.11 33.16 30.89
CA ASN A 66 -4.40 33.84 30.84
C ASN A 66 -4.29 35.28 30.31
N ASP A 67 -3.07 35.86 30.25
CA ASP A 67 -2.81 37.17 29.64
C ASP A 67 -2.20 37.02 28.24
N VAL A 68 -3.00 37.36 27.24
CA VAL A 68 -2.64 37.27 25.83
C VAL A 68 -1.44 38.16 25.48
N ARG A 69 -1.24 39.31 26.16
CA ARG A 69 -0.08 40.19 25.97
C ARG A 69 1.21 39.50 26.40
N ALA A 70 1.15 38.73 27.49
CA ALA A 70 2.30 37.99 27.99
C ALA A 70 2.71 36.89 27.00
N ILE A 71 1.74 36.21 26.38
CA ILE A 71 1.99 35.18 25.36
C ILE A 71 2.63 35.78 24.10
N ARG A 72 2.08 36.90 23.60
CA ARG A 72 2.55 37.58 22.36
C ARG A 72 4.00 38.04 22.42
N LYS A 73 4.51 38.39 23.60
CA LYS A 73 5.91 38.80 23.78
C LYS A 73 6.91 37.68 23.50
N ARG A 74 6.46 36.41 23.42
CA ARG A 74 7.33 35.25 23.26
C ARG A 74 6.89 34.40 22.06
N LYS A 75 7.63 34.51 20.95
CA LYS A 75 7.35 33.81 19.69
C LYS A 75 7.12 32.30 19.87
N LYS A 76 8.01 31.59 20.58
CA LYS A 76 7.87 30.14 20.83
C LYS A 76 6.57 29.75 21.55
N ILE A 77 6.07 30.61 22.45
CA ILE A 77 4.80 30.35 23.17
C ILE A 77 3.62 30.71 22.28
N THR A 78 3.72 31.80 21.53
CA THR A 78 2.71 32.19 20.53
C THR A 78 2.49 31.07 19.51
N ASP A 79 3.57 30.53 18.94
CA ASP A 79 3.52 29.44 17.95
C ASP A 79 3.00 28.13 18.57
N GLY A 80 3.38 27.82 19.81
CA GLY A 80 2.95 26.59 20.50
C GLY A 80 1.54 26.64 21.10
N PHE A 81 1.01 27.83 21.41
CA PHE A 81 -0.24 28.00 22.15
C PHE A 81 -1.32 28.69 21.32
N LEU A 82 -1.10 29.97 20.98
CA LEU A 82 -2.11 30.77 20.26
C LEU A 82 -2.33 30.23 18.85
N VAL A 83 -1.27 29.95 18.09
CA VAL A 83 -1.42 29.45 16.72
C VAL A 83 -2.22 28.14 16.69
N ARG A 84 -2.02 27.23 17.66
CA ARG A 84 -2.80 25.99 17.79
C ARG A 84 -4.29 26.23 18.05
N ILE A 85 -4.60 27.21 18.89
CA ILE A 85 -5.97 27.62 19.17
C ILE A 85 -6.65 28.17 17.90
N ARG A 86 -5.94 28.97 17.10
CA ARG A 86 -6.44 29.48 15.81
C ARG A 86 -6.65 28.36 14.79
N GLU A 87 -5.66 27.47 14.66
CA GLU A 87 -5.74 26.30 13.76
C GLU A 87 -7.00 25.48 14.03
N PHE A 88 -7.29 25.19 15.30
CA PHE A 88 -8.52 24.50 15.69
C PHE A 88 -9.78 25.26 15.26
N LYS A 89 -9.85 26.57 15.55
CA LYS A 89 -11.01 27.40 15.20
C LYS A 89 -11.31 27.33 13.70
N ASP A 90 -10.28 27.53 12.88
CA ASP A 90 -10.40 27.52 11.43
C ASP A 90 -10.82 26.12 10.92
N GLU A 91 -10.24 25.05 11.48
CA GLU A 91 -10.56 23.65 11.13
C GLU A 91 -12.03 23.28 11.41
N ILE A 92 -12.57 23.71 12.55
CA ILE A 92 -13.96 23.42 12.93
C ILE A 92 -14.95 24.17 12.02
N HIS A 93 -14.65 25.42 11.65
CA HIS A 93 -15.49 26.16 10.71
C HIS A 93 -15.50 25.55 9.31
N GLU A 94 -14.36 25.07 8.82
CA GLU A 94 -14.29 24.37 7.54
C GLU A 94 -15.14 23.07 7.53
N ASN A 95 -15.34 22.45 8.69
CA ASN A 95 -16.25 21.32 8.88
C ASN A 95 -17.73 21.73 9.07
N ASN A 96 -18.09 23.01 8.89
CA ASN A 96 -19.42 23.57 9.14
C ASN A 96 -19.92 23.37 10.58
N LEU A 97 -19.01 23.32 11.55
CA LEU A 97 -19.30 23.21 12.97
C LEU A 97 -19.03 24.54 13.68
N ILE A 98 -19.57 24.68 14.89
CA ILE A 98 -19.33 25.85 15.75
C ILE A 98 -18.33 25.45 16.84
N PRO A 99 -17.18 26.14 16.98
CA PRO A 99 -16.20 25.84 18.02
C PRO A 99 -16.75 26.06 19.43
N LEU A 100 -16.52 25.09 20.31
CA LEU A 100 -16.74 25.18 21.76
C LEU A 100 -15.40 25.11 22.49
N ILE A 101 -14.99 26.19 23.11
CA ILE A 101 -13.69 26.34 23.76
C ILE A 101 -13.88 26.38 25.27
N LEU A 102 -13.14 25.50 25.96
CA LEU A 102 -13.13 25.36 27.41
C LEU A 102 -11.76 25.78 27.92
N ILE A 103 -11.70 26.91 28.62
CA ILE A 103 -10.48 27.41 29.29
C ILE A 103 -10.53 26.91 30.72
N ILE A 104 -9.77 25.87 31.02
CA ILE A 104 -9.86 25.12 32.27
C ILE A 104 -8.71 25.52 33.18
N GLN A 105 -9.04 25.90 34.42
CA GLN A 105 -8.10 26.31 35.44
C GLN A 105 -8.50 25.79 36.82
N GLU A 106 -7.54 25.77 37.73
CA GLU A 106 -7.76 25.47 39.13
C GLU A 106 -8.33 26.72 39.87
N GLY A 107 -9.26 26.49 40.78
CA GLY A 107 -9.91 27.51 41.60
C GLY A 107 -9.15 27.86 42.88
N ALA A 108 -9.79 28.67 43.72
CA ALA A 108 -9.27 29.00 45.05
C ALA A 108 -9.72 27.96 46.10
N GLU A 109 -9.00 27.85 47.22
CA GLU A 109 -9.28 26.87 48.29
C GLU A 109 -10.68 26.98 48.91
N GLN A 110 -11.31 28.16 48.89
CA GLN A 110 -12.64 28.40 49.48
C GLN A 110 -13.77 28.44 48.44
N GLN A 111 -13.63 27.74 47.33
CA GLN A 111 -14.64 27.68 46.28
C GLN A 111 -15.87 26.89 46.75
N GLN A 112 -17.06 27.49 46.68
CA GLN A 112 -18.31 26.89 47.18
C GLN A 112 -18.87 25.75 46.29
N ALA A 113 -18.59 25.77 44.99
CA ALA A 113 -19.07 24.77 44.05
C ALA A 113 -17.88 24.01 43.45
N ASP A 114 -18.10 22.75 43.04
CA ASP A 114 -17.05 21.95 42.41
C ASP A 114 -16.56 22.60 41.11
N ILE A 115 -17.47 23.26 40.37
CA ILE A 115 -17.19 23.92 39.09
C ILE A 115 -17.84 25.30 39.04
N VAL A 116 -17.02 26.33 38.84
CA VAL A 116 -17.49 27.70 38.57
C VAL A 116 -17.32 28.00 37.08
N LEU A 117 -18.42 28.36 36.40
CA LEU A 117 -18.45 28.67 34.97
C LEU A 117 -18.42 30.19 34.75
N GLY A 118 -17.39 30.68 34.07
CA GLY A 118 -17.30 32.04 33.55
C GLY A 118 -17.46 32.07 32.02
N TYR A 119 -17.77 33.24 31.47
CA TYR A 119 -17.91 33.43 30.02
C TYR A 119 -17.43 34.81 29.60
N GLY A 120 -16.90 34.93 28.38
CA GLY A 120 -16.49 36.23 27.85
C GLY A 120 -17.71 37.12 27.57
N GLN A 121 -17.56 38.42 27.82
CA GLN A 121 -18.64 39.40 27.73
C GLN A 121 -18.71 40.23 26.44
N GLY A 122 -18.04 39.80 25.37
CA GLY A 122 -18.11 40.45 24.05
C GLY A 122 -17.18 41.66 23.90
N GLU A 123 -17.36 42.44 22.82
CA GLU A 123 -16.60 43.68 22.57
C GLU A 123 -16.81 44.67 23.71
N ARG A 124 -15.72 45.04 24.40
CA ARG A 124 -15.72 46.04 25.48
C ARG A 124 -15.11 47.32 24.94
N GLY A 125 -15.67 48.48 25.33
CA GLY A 125 -15.23 49.80 24.85
C GLY A 125 -16.36 50.76 24.50
N ARG A 126 -17.63 50.38 24.71
CA ARG A 126 -18.75 51.32 24.78
C ARG A 126 -19.64 50.95 25.96
N GLU A 127 -19.80 51.87 26.90
CA GLU A 127 -20.62 51.71 28.12
C GLU A 127 -22.13 51.55 27.81
N ASP A 128 -22.53 51.78 26.56
CA ASP A 128 -23.92 51.82 26.08
C ASP A 128 -24.46 50.48 25.55
N ARG A 129 -23.66 49.41 25.49
CA ARG A 129 -24.07 48.12 24.92
C ARG A 129 -24.18 47.02 25.97
N PRO A 130 -25.32 46.33 26.07
CA PRO A 130 -25.49 45.21 27.01
C PRO A 130 -24.52 44.08 26.67
N HIS A 131 -23.90 43.52 27.71
CA HIS A 131 -23.01 42.37 27.62
C HIS A 131 -23.69 41.22 26.87
N ARG A 132 -23.02 40.72 25.82
CA ARG A 132 -23.47 39.51 25.11
C ARG A 132 -22.55 38.36 25.51
N PRO A 133 -23.03 37.39 26.29
CA PRO A 133 -22.27 36.20 26.63
C PRO A 133 -21.75 35.50 25.36
N THR A 134 -20.55 34.93 25.44
CA THR A 134 -19.98 34.08 24.38
C THR A 134 -20.83 32.86 24.05
N MET A 135 -21.79 32.52 24.93
CA MET A 135 -22.65 31.36 24.81
C MET A 135 -24.08 31.70 25.23
N ALA A 136 -25.07 31.17 24.51
CA ALA A 136 -26.47 31.38 24.85
C ALA A 136 -26.80 30.83 26.25
N PRO A 137 -27.65 31.51 27.05
CA PRO A 137 -28.04 31.05 28.39
C PRO A 137 -28.62 29.62 28.40
N SER A 138 -29.41 29.26 27.37
CA SER A 138 -29.97 27.91 27.24
C SER A 138 -28.90 26.83 27.09
N MET A 139 -27.81 27.13 26.36
CA MET A 139 -26.67 26.23 26.21
C MET A 139 -25.86 26.13 27.51
N LEU A 140 -25.66 27.25 28.20
CA LEU A 140 -25.01 27.27 29.52
C LEU A 140 -25.77 26.37 30.51
N SER A 141 -27.09 26.51 30.59
CA SER A 141 -27.93 25.68 31.46
C SER A 141 -27.84 24.19 31.12
N LYS A 142 -27.79 23.83 29.83
CA LYS A 142 -27.63 22.43 29.40
C LYS A 142 -26.30 21.84 29.84
N ILE A 143 -25.19 22.56 29.61
CA ILE A 143 -23.85 22.11 30.05
C ILE A 143 -23.83 21.95 31.57
N ARG A 144 -24.42 22.91 32.28
CA ARG A 144 -24.52 22.90 33.73
C ARG A 144 -25.27 21.67 34.24
N MET A 145 -26.45 21.39 33.68
CA MET A 145 -27.25 20.22 34.02
C MET A 145 -26.47 18.92 33.73
N SER A 146 -25.80 18.81 32.58
CA SER A 146 -24.97 17.64 32.27
C SER A 146 -23.82 17.44 33.27
N LEU A 147 -23.23 18.52 33.80
CA LEU A 147 -22.21 18.44 34.85
C LEU A 147 -22.81 17.99 36.19
N GLU A 148 -23.97 18.55 36.56
CA GLU A 148 -24.71 18.17 37.78
C GLU A 148 -25.14 16.69 37.75
N ASP A 149 -25.63 16.20 36.60
CA ASP A 149 -25.99 14.79 36.38
C ASP A 149 -24.78 13.85 36.49
N ASN A 150 -23.57 14.37 36.27
CA ASN A 150 -22.32 13.63 36.46
C ASN A 150 -21.68 13.88 37.83
N GLY A 151 -22.44 14.44 38.78
CA GLY A 151 -22.12 14.56 40.20
C GLY A 151 -21.18 15.71 40.55
N PHE A 152 -21.22 16.80 39.79
CA PHE A 152 -20.54 18.05 40.12
C PHE A 152 -21.54 19.09 40.64
N SER A 153 -21.25 19.76 41.74
CA SER A 153 -21.94 21.01 42.06
C SER A 153 -21.44 22.15 41.17
N THR A 154 -22.34 23.01 40.67
CA THR A 154 -21.95 24.06 39.72
C THR A 154 -22.46 25.44 40.13
N SER A 155 -21.74 26.48 39.75
CA SER A 155 -22.20 27.87 39.83
C SER A 155 -21.73 28.69 38.64
N ILE A 156 -22.34 29.86 38.44
CA ILE A 156 -21.97 30.81 37.37
C ILE A 156 -21.25 31.97 38.05
N ALA A 157 -20.11 32.37 37.50
CA ALA A 157 -19.35 33.50 38.01
C ALA A 157 -20.11 34.82 37.83
N ASP A 158 -19.93 35.74 38.78
CA ASP A 158 -20.46 37.10 38.66
C ASP A 158 -19.97 37.77 37.38
N THR A 159 -20.81 38.62 36.79
CA THR A 159 -20.49 39.33 35.55
C THR A 159 -19.25 40.21 35.69
N ASP A 160 -18.97 40.73 36.88
CA ASP A 160 -17.81 41.58 37.15
C ASP A 160 -16.56 40.81 37.57
N SER A 161 -16.66 39.47 37.65
CA SER A 161 -15.54 38.60 37.98
C SER A 161 -14.49 38.55 36.87
N LEU A 162 -13.22 38.32 37.26
CA LEU A 162 -12.13 38.05 36.34
C LEU A 162 -12.42 36.84 35.42
N LEU A 163 -13.22 35.87 35.89
CA LEU A 163 -13.64 34.69 35.13
C LEU A 163 -14.50 35.04 33.90
N CYS A 164 -15.15 36.20 33.93
CA CYS A 164 -15.96 36.71 32.82
C CYS A 164 -15.18 37.67 31.90
N GLY A 165 -13.86 37.81 32.12
CA GLY A 165 -12.94 38.49 31.21
C GLY A 165 -13.18 39.99 31.19
N ARG A 166 -12.91 40.67 32.31
CA ARG A 166 -13.09 42.12 32.43
C ARG A 166 -12.27 42.90 31.41
N GLU A 167 -11.07 42.41 31.14
CA GLU A 167 -10.07 43.11 30.34
C GLU A 167 -9.92 42.48 28.96
N SER A 168 -9.65 43.31 27.95
CA SER A 168 -9.53 42.86 26.55
C SER A 168 -8.37 41.89 26.30
N TYR A 169 -7.38 41.87 27.21
CA TYR A 169 -6.22 40.99 27.12
C TYR A 169 -6.42 39.61 27.75
N CYS A 170 -7.56 39.36 28.41
CA CYS A 170 -7.84 38.05 28.99
C CYS A 170 -8.04 37.00 27.88
N LEU A 171 -7.53 35.79 28.10
CA LEU A 171 -7.62 34.69 27.12
C LEU A 171 -9.08 34.35 26.73
N ASN A 172 -10.02 34.47 27.67
CA ASN A 172 -11.45 34.23 27.42
C ASN A 172 -12.12 35.32 26.54
N GLN A 173 -11.44 36.44 26.27
CA GLN A 173 -11.85 37.50 25.35
C GLN A 173 -11.23 37.38 23.96
N LEU A 174 -10.35 36.40 23.74
CA LEU A 174 -9.51 36.26 22.54
C LEU A 174 -10.28 36.34 21.21
N PHE A 175 -11.46 35.74 21.14
CA PHE A 175 -12.27 35.68 19.91
C PHE A 175 -13.27 36.84 19.77
N ARG A 176 -13.39 37.69 20.81
CA ARG A 176 -14.40 38.75 20.88
C ARG A 176 -13.86 40.13 20.57
N GLN A 177 -12.56 40.33 20.66
CA GLN A 177 -11.93 41.63 20.42
C GLN A 177 -11.54 41.76 18.95
N LYS A 178 -12.24 42.63 18.21
CA LYS A 178 -11.90 42.93 16.82
C LYS A 178 -10.51 43.56 16.75
N ASP A 179 -9.72 43.16 15.76
CA ASP A 179 -8.39 43.70 15.46
C ASP A 179 -7.36 43.59 16.62
N TYR A 180 -7.63 42.75 17.64
CA TYR A 180 -6.70 42.58 18.77
C TYR A 180 -5.53 41.65 18.42
N ILE A 181 -5.84 40.51 17.79
CA ILE A 181 -4.88 39.59 17.16
C ILE A 181 -5.45 39.13 15.82
N ASP A 182 -4.64 39.25 14.78
CA ASP A 182 -4.97 38.81 13.43
C ASP A 182 -5.42 37.34 13.38
N GLY A 183 -6.60 37.12 12.81
CA GLY A 183 -7.18 35.80 12.60
C GLY A 183 -7.91 35.18 13.80
N PHE A 184 -8.03 35.87 14.94
CA PHE A 184 -8.76 35.34 16.10
C PHE A 184 -10.18 35.86 16.25
N TYR A 185 -10.49 37.06 15.75
CA TYR A 185 -11.83 37.60 15.88
C TYR A 185 -12.86 36.68 15.22
N ASP A 186 -13.77 36.17 16.05
CA ASP A 186 -14.81 35.24 15.64
C ASP A 186 -15.97 35.25 16.65
N PRO A 187 -17.03 36.00 16.39
CA PRO A 187 -18.15 36.12 17.32
C PRO A 187 -19.00 34.84 17.40
N THR A 188 -18.77 33.84 16.54
CA THR A 188 -19.52 32.58 16.56
C THR A 188 -18.94 31.57 17.54
N VAL A 189 -17.64 31.69 17.86
CA VAL A 189 -16.94 30.84 18.82
C VAL A 189 -17.57 30.93 20.19
N ARG A 190 -17.97 29.78 20.74
CA ARG A 190 -18.47 29.66 22.11
C ARG A 190 -17.29 29.40 23.02
N SER A 191 -17.12 30.20 24.07
CA SER A 191 -16.05 30.02 25.04
C SER A 191 -16.57 30.03 26.47
N LEU A 192 -16.02 29.15 27.30
CA LEU A 192 -16.29 29.02 28.73
C LEU A 192 -14.99 28.99 29.50
N VAL A 193 -14.93 29.71 30.60
CA VAL A 193 -13.92 29.51 31.63
C VAL A 193 -14.47 28.51 32.64
N VAL A 194 -13.76 27.41 32.83
CA VAL A 194 -14.14 26.33 33.75
C VAL A 194 -13.15 26.33 34.90
N THR A 195 -13.60 26.74 36.07
CA THR A 195 -12.75 26.80 37.27
C THR A 195 -13.10 25.64 38.19
N ILE A 196 -12.17 24.70 38.37
CA ILE A 196 -12.38 23.47 39.13
C ILE A 196 -11.88 23.65 40.55
N ALA A 197 -12.69 23.25 41.54
CA ALA A 197 -12.31 23.31 42.95
C ALA A 197 -11.03 22.47 43.21
N PRO A 198 -10.04 22.98 43.98
CA PRO A 198 -8.80 22.26 44.28
C PRO A 198 -9.02 20.88 44.90
N GLU A 199 -10.10 20.71 45.66
CA GLU A 199 -10.50 19.42 46.28
C GLU A 199 -10.73 18.30 45.26
N LYS A 200 -11.07 18.64 44.00
CA LYS A 200 -11.25 17.67 42.90
C LYS A 200 -9.96 17.40 42.13
N LEU A 201 -8.87 18.07 42.48
CA LEU A 201 -7.56 18.05 41.82
C LEU A 201 -6.41 17.72 42.80
N THR A 202 -6.71 17.04 43.91
CA THR A 202 -5.75 16.77 44.99
C THR A 202 -4.62 15.82 44.57
N GLU A 203 -4.97 14.68 43.97
CA GLU A 203 -4.04 13.64 43.51
C GLU A 203 -4.22 13.34 42.02
N GLU A 204 -3.22 12.70 41.41
CA GLU A 204 -3.23 12.38 39.98
C GLU A 204 -4.44 11.51 39.59
N ASP A 205 -4.74 10.48 40.39
CA ASP A 205 -5.86 9.57 40.14
C ASP A 205 -7.22 10.26 40.34
N CYS A 206 -7.33 11.10 41.37
CA CYS A 206 -8.52 11.89 41.64
C CYS A 206 -8.79 12.88 40.49
N ALA A 207 -7.78 13.64 40.09
CA ALA A 207 -7.86 14.58 38.97
C ALA A 207 -8.16 13.85 37.65
N GLY A 208 -7.57 12.67 37.45
CA GLY A 208 -7.88 11.82 36.31
C GLY A 208 -9.34 11.35 36.28
N ASP A 209 -9.90 10.95 37.42
CA ASP A 209 -11.32 10.59 37.54
C ASP A 209 -12.25 11.79 37.29
N THR A 210 -11.93 12.94 37.88
CA THR A 210 -12.61 14.21 37.59
C THR A 210 -12.59 14.49 36.08
N GLY A 211 -11.45 14.29 35.41
CA GLY A 211 -11.32 14.45 33.96
C GLY A 211 -12.22 13.51 33.16
N ARG A 212 -12.35 12.24 33.57
CA ARG A 212 -13.26 11.26 32.94
C ARG A 212 -14.72 11.63 33.11
N ARG A 213 -15.14 12.01 34.32
CA ARG A 213 -16.51 12.42 34.63
C ARG A 213 -16.88 13.70 33.89
N PHE A 214 -15.95 14.65 33.83
CA PHE A 214 -16.12 15.89 33.06
C PHE A 214 -16.24 15.61 31.55
N ALA A 215 -15.44 14.71 31.01
CA ALA A 215 -15.57 14.26 29.61
C ALA A 215 -16.95 13.64 29.34
N ARG A 216 -17.45 12.78 30.24
CA ARG A 216 -18.78 12.18 30.11
C ARG A 216 -19.89 13.22 30.11
N ALA A 217 -19.81 14.23 30.96
CA ALA A 217 -20.76 15.33 31.00
C ALA A 217 -20.78 16.16 29.70
N LEU A 218 -19.65 16.25 29.00
CA LEU A 218 -19.53 17.05 27.78
C LEU A 218 -19.77 16.27 26.49
N ALA A 219 -19.94 14.95 26.56
CA ALA A 219 -20.08 14.09 25.39
C ALA A 219 -21.29 14.49 24.52
N ASP A 220 -22.42 14.84 25.14
CA ASP A 220 -23.65 15.24 24.43
C ASP A 220 -23.55 16.63 23.78
N HIS A 221 -22.50 17.39 24.10
CA HIS A 221 -22.23 18.72 23.56
C HIS A 221 -21.12 18.69 22.49
N ALA A 222 -20.60 17.50 22.16
CA ALA A 222 -19.50 17.30 21.24
C ALA A 222 -20.01 16.87 19.85
N ASP A 223 -19.98 17.80 18.90
CA ASP A 223 -20.31 17.50 17.52
C ASP A 223 -19.10 16.86 16.82
N SER A 224 -19.29 15.66 16.29
CA SER A 224 -18.22 14.92 15.60
C SER A 224 -17.84 15.61 14.29
N MET A 225 -16.55 15.82 14.07
CA MET A 225 -16.04 16.36 12.81
C MET A 225 -15.52 15.25 11.89
N SER A 226 -15.55 15.51 10.58
CA SER A 226 -14.76 14.71 9.64
C SER A 226 -13.29 14.96 9.97
N LEU A 227 -12.50 13.89 10.21
CA LEU A 227 -11.07 13.96 10.58
C LEU A 227 -10.15 14.50 9.46
N VAL A 228 -10.67 15.37 8.60
CA VAL A 228 -9.97 16.01 7.49
C VAL A 228 -9.39 17.33 7.99
N ARG A 229 -8.06 17.40 8.06
CA ARG A 229 -7.30 18.57 8.51
C ARG A 229 -6.65 19.27 7.34
N ARG A 230 -6.39 20.57 7.51
CA ARG A 230 -5.44 21.30 6.67
C ARG A 230 -4.02 21.03 7.12
N VAL A 231 -3.31 20.24 6.32
CA VAL A 231 -1.91 19.93 6.55
C VAL A 231 -1.04 20.81 5.66
N ALA A 232 -0.02 21.42 6.24
CA ALA A 232 0.98 22.15 5.47
C ALA A 232 1.67 21.19 4.49
N VAL A 233 1.72 21.54 3.21
CA VAL A 233 2.36 20.69 2.19
C VAL A 233 3.85 20.49 2.52
N SER A 234 4.49 21.47 3.15
CA SER A 234 5.87 21.41 3.63
C SER A 234 6.09 20.47 4.83
N ALA A 235 5.03 20.12 5.58
CA ALA A 235 5.12 19.20 6.71
C ALA A 235 5.01 17.73 6.28
N ILE A 236 4.68 17.45 5.02
CA ILE A 236 4.55 16.09 4.48
C ILE A 236 5.91 15.60 3.97
N GLU A 237 6.45 14.57 4.61
CA GLU A 237 7.72 13.96 4.25
C GLU A 237 7.57 12.93 3.13
N THR A 238 8.44 13.03 2.13
CA THR A 238 8.53 12.06 1.03
C THR A 238 9.96 11.59 0.75
N SER A 239 10.94 12.04 1.55
CA SER A 239 12.37 11.74 1.32
C SER A 239 12.78 10.36 1.81
N ASN A 240 12.13 9.83 2.85
CA ASN A 240 12.44 8.51 3.40
C ASN A 240 11.71 7.40 2.59
N PRO A 241 12.43 6.48 1.92
CA PRO A 241 11.81 5.38 1.19
C PRO A 241 10.93 4.46 2.06
N GLN A 242 11.26 4.30 3.34
CA GLN A 242 10.47 3.52 4.29
C GLN A 242 9.08 4.14 4.53
N ASP A 243 8.94 5.46 4.44
CA ASP A 243 7.66 6.13 4.69
C ASP A 243 6.67 5.93 3.53
N LEU A 244 7.15 5.42 2.39
CA LEU A 244 6.36 5.17 1.19
C LEU A 244 5.94 3.69 1.04
N ARG A 245 6.19 2.85 2.05
CA ARG A 245 5.98 1.39 1.99
C ARG A 245 4.50 0.97 1.92
N TYR A 246 3.61 1.81 2.42
CA TYR A 246 2.17 1.56 2.44
C TYR A 246 1.46 1.99 1.14
N ILE A 247 2.20 2.64 0.23
CA ILE A 247 1.64 3.22 -0.98
C ILE A 247 1.59 2.16 -2.08
N PHE A 248 0.40 1.90 -2.61
CA PHE A 248 0.23 1.10 -3.82
C PHE A 248 0.88 1.83 -4.99
N ARG A 249 2.01 1.29 -5.48
CA ARG A 249 2.77 1.83 -6.61
C ARG A 249 2.41 1.09 -7.89
N VAL A 250 1.92 1.82 -8.90
CA VAL A 250 1.74 1.29 -10.27
C VAL A 250 3.03 1.51 -11.06
N HIS A 251 3.14 0.90 -12.24
CA HIS A 251 4.16 1.20 -13.25
C HIS A 251 4.40 2.71 -13.38
N GLY A 252 5.66 3.14 -13.32
CA GLY A 252 6.06 4.54 -13.31
C GLY A 252 6.56 5.06 -11.96
N ASP A 253 6.38 4.36 -10.83
CA ASP A 253 6.81 4.83 -9.49
C ASP A 253 8.26 4.48 -9.09
N ASN A 254 9.21 4.58 -10.02
CA ASN A 254 10.65 4.54 -9.75
C ASN A 254 11.27 5.91 -10.08
N PRO A 255 12.36 6.37 -9.46
CA PRO A 255 12.99 7.66 -9.79
C PRO A 255 13.41 7.81 -11.25
N ALA A 256 13.46 6.73 -12.03
CA ALA A 256 14.06 6.68 -13.37
C ALA A 256 13.09 6.78 -14.57
N ASN A 257 11.77 6.97 -14.38
CA ASN A 257 10.79 7.03 -15.49
C ASN A 257 9.91 8.29 -15.43
N ASP A 258 10.46 9.43 -15.85
CA ASP A 258 9.80 10.75 -15.74
C ASP A 258 8.92 11.16 -16.93
N MET A 259 9.12 10.61 -18.14
CA MET A 259 8.42 11.15 -19.33
C MET A 259 6.93 10.78 -19.46
N ILE A 260 6.44 9.73 -18.78
CA ILE A 260 5.01 9.36 -18.76
C ILE A 260 4.30 10.03 -17.55
N ARG A 261 5.06 10.60 -16.60
CA ARG A 261 4.52 11.14 -15.33
C ARG A 261 3.94 12.54 -15.46
N GLU A 262 4.53 13.38 -16.31
CA GLU A 262 4.17 14.79 -16.35
C GLU A 262 2.73 15.01 -16.84
N SER A 263 2.32 14.32 -17.91
CA SER A 263 0.96 14.47 -18.46
C SER A 263 -0.15 14.08 -17.46
N TYR A 264 -0.02 12.93 -16.78
CA TYR A 264 -1.04 12.47 -15.83
C TYR A 264 -1.09 13.27 -14.53
N ILE A 265 0.06 13.74 -14.03
CA ILE A 265 0.09 14.62 -12.85
C ILE A 265 -0.42 16.00 -13.21
N ASP A 266 -0.11 16.52 -14.40
CA ASP A 266 -0.61 17.80 -14.89
C ASP A 266 -2.12 17.77 -15.16
N GLU A 267 -2.66 16.68 -15.72
CA GLU A 267 -4.11 16.46 -15.84
C GLU A 267 -4.80 16.43 -14.48
N LEU A 268 -4.22 15.69 -13.52
CA LEU A 268 -4.75 15.62 -12.17
C LEU A 268 -4.66 16.98 -11.46
N ALA A 269 -3.59 17.75 -11.69
CA ALA A 269 -3.43 19.11 -11.18
C ALA A 269 -4.47 20.05 -11.77
N ARG A 270 -4.73 20.00 -13.09
CA ARG A 270 -5.80 20.77 -13.74
C ARG A 270 -7.16 20.42 -13.14
N SER A 271 -7.44 19.13 -12.95
CA SER A 271 -8.70 18.68 -12.34
C SER A 271 -8.86 19.17 -10.88
N ILE A 272 -7.81 19.06 -10.06
CA ILE A 272 -7.81 19.57 -8.68
C ILE A 272 -7.96 21.09 -8.65
N SER A 273 -7.39 21.80 -9.64
CA SER A 273 -7.56 23.25 -9.76
C SER A 273 -8.99 23.65 -10.11
N ALA A 274 -9.67 22.89 -10.97
CA ALA A 274 -11.03 23.19 -11.42
C ALA A 274 -12.10 22.75 -10.39
N ASN A 275 -11.96 21.56 -9.82
CA ASN A 275 -13.00 20.90 -9.03
C ASN A 275 -12.66 20.78 -7.53
N GLY A 276 -11.48 21.23 -7.12
CA GLY A 276 -10.97 21.00 -5.77
C GLY A 276 -10.51 19.56 -5.53
N LEU A 277 -10.06 19.29 -4.30
CA LEU A 277 -9.60 17.96 -3.90
C LEU A 277 -10.80 17.12 -3.41
N LEU A 278 -11.50 16.46 -4.34
CA LEU A 278 -12.70 15.67 -4.03
C LEU A 278 -12.47 14.55 -3.01
N HIS A 279 -11.27 14.00 -2.98
CA HIS A 279 -10.88 12.99 -2.00
C HIS A 279 -9.66 13.52 -1.24
N PRO A 280 -9.72 13.61 0.10
CA PRO A 280 -8.58 13.99 0.92
C PRO A 280 -7.44 12.97 0.87
N LEU A 281 -6.23 13.43 1.16
CA LEU A 281 -5.10 12.53 1.41
C LEU A 281 -5.34 11.72 2.69
N VAL A 282 -4.59 10.63 2.87
CA VAL A 282 -4.55 9.94 4.16
C VAL A 282 -3.12 9.97 4.66
N LEU A 283 -2.91 10.57 5.82
CA LEU A 283 -1.61 10.86 6.38
C LEU A 283 -1.45 10.27 7.78
N LEU A 284 -0.22 9.85 8.10
CA LEU A 284 0.19 9.48 9.45
C LEU A 284 0.99 10.63 10.05
N GLN A 285 0.58 11.12 11.21
CA GLN A 285 1.30 12.15 11.94
C GLN A 285 2.37 11.51 12.82
N LYS A 286 3.61 11.97 12.65
CA LYS A 286 4.76 11.64 13.49
C LYS A 286 4.77 12.48 14.77
N ASN A 287 5.50 12.01 15.78
CA ASN A 287 5.63 12.69 17.08
C ASN A 287 6.32 14.06 16.98
N ASP A 288 7.09 14.31 15.93
CA ASP A 288 7.72 15.59 15.64
C ASP A 288 6.81 16.58 14.89
N GLY A 289 5.55 16.22 14.65
CA GLY A 289 4.54 17.04 13.97
C GLY A 289 4.60 17.00 12.44
N ARG A 290 5.48 16.18 11.85
CA ARG A 290 5.51 15.92 10.40
C ARG A 290 4.53 14.81 10.01
N TYR A 291 4.26 14.69 8.71
CA TYR A 291 3.29 13.73 8.18
C TYR A 291 3.92 12.78 7.17
N LYS A 292 3.55 11.49 7.23
CA LYS A 292 3.82 10.48 6.20
C LYS A 292 2.59 10.26 5.35
N ILE A 293 2.76 9.95 4.08
CA ILE A 293 1.64 9.64 3.18
C ILE A 293 1.29 8.15 3.28
N LEU A 294 0.08 7.85 3.76
CA LEU A 294 -0.49 6.51 3.70
C LEU A 294 -1.16 6.28 2.33
N CYS A 295 -2.04 7.20 1.91
CA CYS A 295 -2.76 7.13 0.63
C CYS A 295 -2.79 8.49 -0.07
N GLY A 296 -2.77 8.45 -1.41
CA GLY A 296 -2.97 9.65 -2.24
C GLY A 296 -1.70 10.32 -2.74
N PHE A 297 -0.58 9.59 -2.85
CA PHE A 297 0.70 10.12 -3.32
C PHE A 297 0.61 10.93 -4.64
N ARG A 298 -0.14 10.44 -5.64
CA ARG A 298 -0.34 11.17 -6.91
C ARG A 298 -1.07 12.50 -6.73
N ARG A 299 -2.07 12.56 -5.83
CA ARG A 299 -2.78 13.80 -5.49
C ARG A 299 -1.86 14.77 -4.77
N PHE A 300 -1.04 14.28 -3.84
CA PHE A 300 0.00 15.10 -3.20
C PHE A 300 0.96 15.70 -4.23
N GLN A 301 1.46 14.90 -5.19
CA GLN A 301 2.34 15.39 -6.25
C GLN A 301 1.67 16.47 -7.13
N ALA A 302 0.39 16.27 -7.49
CA ALA A 302 -0.38 17.27 -8.23
C ALA A 302 -0.60 18.56 -7.41
N ILE A 303 -0.88 18.46 -6.12
CA ILE A 303 -1.03 19.62 -5.22
C ILE A 303 0.28 20.39 -5.07
N ARG A 304 1.40 19.68 -4.95
CA ARG A 304 2.74 20.26 -4.94
C ARG A 304 3.05 20.99 -6.25
N ARG A 305 2.67 20.41 -7.39
CA ARG A 305 2.78 21.03 -8.73
C ARG A 305 1.98 22.33 -8.83
N LEU A 306 0.79 22.37 -8.22
CA LEU A 306 -0.05 23.57 -8.15
C LEU A 306 0.49 24.66 -7.20
N GLY A 307 1.53 24.39 -6.41
CA GLY A 307 2.09 25.36 -5.46
C GLY A 307 1.18 25.68 -4.27
N ARG A 308 0.22 24.81 -3.95
CA ARG A 308 -0.65 25.01 -2.78
C ARG A 308 0.16 24.90 -1.49
N GLN A 309 -0.10 25.82 -0.56
CA GLN A 309 0.56 25.83 0.76
C GLN A 309 0.00 24.75 1.71
N TRP A 310 -1.27 24.38 1.52
CA TRP A 310 -2.02 23.48 2.39
C TRP A 310 -2.78 22.44 1.58
N VAL A 311 -3.06 21.29 2.20
CA VAL A 311 -3.86 20.21 1.64
C VAL A 311 -4.80 19.62 2.69
N GLU A 312 -6.01 19.30 2.27
CA GLU A 312 -6.96 18.53 3.07
C GLU A 312 -6.54 17.06 3.16
N ALA A 313 -6.43 16.57 4.38
CA ALA A 313 -5.97 15.22 4.65
C ALA A 313 -6.66 14.61 5.87
N LYS A 314 -7.08 13.35 5.76
CA LYS A 314 -7.40 12.52 6.91
C LYS A 314 -6.11 12.17 7.64
N THR A 315 -5.98 12.58 8.89
CA THR A 315 -4.76 12.34 9.69
C THR A 315 -5.00 11.28 10.75
N PHE A 316 -4.06 10.36 10.92
CA PHE A 316 -3.99 9.41 12.02
C PHE A 316 -2.68 9.63 12.80
N ASN A 317 -2.68 9.55 14.13
CA ASN A 317 -1.42 9.57 14.86
C ASN A 317 -0.71 8.22 14.68
N GLU A 318 0.61 8.24 14.49
CA GLU A 318 1.39 7.02 14.28
C GLU A 318 1.37 6.10 15.52
N ASP A 319 1.29 6.66 16.73
CA ASP A 319 1.28 5.89 17.98
C ASP A 319 -0.08 5.25 18.31
N ASP A 320 -1.17 5.68 17.68
CA ASP A 320 -2.53 5.18 17.95
C ASP A 320 -2.85 3.87 17.21
N PHE A 321 -2.00 3.47 16.26
CA PHE A 321 -2.27 2.38 15.33
C PHE A 321 -1.04 1.48 15.16
N THR A 322 -1.28 0.20 14.94
CA THR A 322 -0.21 -0.74 14.65
C THR A 322 0.21 -0.69 13.17
N THR A 323 1.39 -1.23 12.85
CA THR A 323 1.82 -1.41 11.45
C THR A 323 0.79 -2.16 10.62
N GLU A 324 0.12 -3.15 11.22
CA GLU A 324 -0.95 -3.92 10.60
C GLU A 324 -2.16 -3.04 10.25
N ASP A 325 -2.59 -2.20 11.20
CA ASP A 325 -3.69 -1.26 10.98
C ASP A 325 -3.40 -0.33 9.80
N PHE A 326 -2.16 0.13 9.64
CA PHE A 326 -1.78 0.96 8.49
C PHE A 326 -1.93 0.22 7.16
N PHE A 327 -1.55 -1.06 7.08
CA PHE A 327 -1.79 -1.86 5.88
C PHE A 327 -3.28 -2.04 5.59
N ASN A 328 -4.09 -2.30 6.62
CA ASN A 328 -5.54 -2.43 6.50
C ASN A 328 -6.20 -1.13 6.04
N ILE A 329 -5.85 0.00 6.65
CA ILE A 329 -6.36 1.32 6.28
C ILE A 329 -5.95 1.65 4.83
N SER A 330 -4.69 1.41 4.46
CA SER A 330 -4.22 1.65 3.11
C SER A 330 -5.00 0.82 2.09
N LEU A 331 -5.18 -0.48 2.37
CA LEU A 331 -5.92 -1.39 1.49
C LEU A 331 -7.38 -0.95 1.35
N ALA A 332 -8.08 -0.70 2.46
CA ALA A 332 -9.48 -0.27 2.45
C ALA A 332 -9.69 1.02 1.65
N GLU A 333 -8.80 2.01 1.82
CA GLU A 333 -8.85 3.29 1.11
C GLU A 333 -8.57 3.17 -0.39
N ASN A 334 -7.79 2.18 -0.82
CA ASN A 334 -7.52 1.95 -2.24
C ASN A 334 -8.63 1.14 -2.89
N THR A 335 -9.08 0.04 -2.26
CA THR A 335 -10.15 -0.83 -2.78
C THR A 335 -11.49 -0.10 -2.86
N LYS A 336 -11.79 0.85 -1.96
CA LYS A 336 -13.00 1.67 -2.03
C LYS A 336 -13.09 2.52 -3.31
N ARG A 337 -11.94 2.90 -3.89
CA ARG A 337 -11.87 3.80 -5.05
C ARG A 337 -11.83 3.06 -6.38
N ARG A 338 -11.10 1.95 -6.43
CA ARG A 338 -10.89 1.15 -7.64
C ARG A 338 -10.40 -0.24 -7.30
N ASN A 339 -10.53 -1.14 -8.25
CA ASN A 339 -9.85 -2.42 -8.20
C ASN A 339 -8.33 -2.22 -8.34
N LEU A 340 -7.58 -2.92 -7.49
CA LEU A 340 -6.11 -2.99 -7.57
C LEU A 340 -5.72 -3.93 -8.72
N ASN A 341 -4.71 -3.54 -9.50
CA ASN A 341 -4.20 -4.43 -10.54
C ASN A 341 -3.28 -5.51 -9.95
N PRO A 342 -3.01 -6.60 -10.68
CA PRO A 342 -2.23 -7.72 -10.14
C PRO A 342 -0.82 -7.36 -9.64
N ILE A 343 -0.17 -6.37 -10.23
CA ILE A 343 1.18 -5.94 -9.81
C ILE A 343 1.12 -5.15 -8.51
N GLU A 344 0.09 -4.31 -8.34
CA GLU A 344 -0.15 -3.57 -7.10
C GLU A 344 -0.46 -4.49 -5.93
N ILE A 345 -1.30 -5.51 -6.18
CA ILE A 345 -1.60 -6.55 -5.19
C ILE A 345 -0.31 -7.26 -4.78
N GLY A 346 0.53 -7.64 -5.74
CA GLY A 346 1.83 -8.25 -5.47
C GLY A 346 2.76 -7.34 -4.65
N ASN A 347 2.81 -6.04 -4.96
CA ASN A 347 3.60 -5.06 -4.21
C ASN A 347 3.14 -4.93 -2.76
N PHE A 348 1.82 -4.85 -2.55
CA PHE A 348 1.22 -4.80 -1.22
C PHE A 348 1.55 -6.05 -0.41
N LEU A 349 1.35 -7.24 -0.99
CA LEU A 349 1.65 -8.51 -0.34
C LEU A 349 3.14 -8.68 -0.01
N GLU A 350 4.03 -8.20 -0.89
CA GLU A 350 5.47 -8.22 -0.65
C GLU A 350 5.86 -7.30 0.51
N SER A 351 5.29 -6.10 0.54
CA SER A 351 5.55 -5.10 1.59
C SER A 351 4.97 -5.54 2.93
N ALA A 352 3.69 -5.97 2.96
CA ALA A 352 3.03 -6.48 4.16
C ALA A 352 3.75 -7.72 4.71
N GLY A 353 4.16 -8.65 3.85
CA GLY A 353 4.90 -9.84 4.27
C GLY A 353 6.24 -9.52 4.93
N LYS A 354 6.98 -8.53 4.40
CA LYS A 354 8.25 -8.09 4.97
C LYS A 354 8.08 -7.35 6.30
N GLU A 355 7.15 -6.40 6.36
CA GLU A 355 6.97 -5.50 7.50
C GLU A 355 6.27 -6.15 8.68
N LEU A 356 5.30 -7.04 8.42
CA LEU A 356 4.56 -7.76 9.45
C LEU A 356 5.18 -9.12 9.80
N GLY A 357 6.26 -9.52 9.12
CA GLY A 357 6.91 -10.83 9.31
C GLY A 357 6.01 -12.02 8.94
N LEU A 358 5.07 -11.82 8.01
CA LEU A 358 4.05 -12.80 7.67
C LEU A 358 4.48 -13.72 6.52
N ASN A 359 4.15 -15.00 6.64
CA ASN A 359 4.29 -15.96 5.56
C ASN A 359 3.07 -15.92 4.60
N ASN A 360 3.16 -16.60 3.46
CA ASN A 360 2.11 -16.60 2.44
C ASN A 360 0.76 -17.16 2.93
N ALA A 361 0.74 -18.04 3.92
CA ALA A 361 -0.50 -18.58 4.48
C ALA A 361 -1.22 -17.52 5.33
N ARG A 362 -0.48 -16.84 6.21
CA ARG A 362 -1.02 -15.74 7.02
C ARG A 362 -1.45 -14.54 6.18
N LEU A 363 -0.68 -14.18 5.16
CA LEU A 363 -1.08 -13.13 4.21
C LEU A 363 -2.39 -13.48 3.49
N ALA A 364 -2.61 -14.76 3.16
CA ALA A 364 -3.83 -15.20 2.51
C ALA A 364 -5.05 -15.12 3.45
N GLU A 365 -4.87 -15.51 4.70
CA GLU A 365 -5.88 -15.43 5.75
C GLU A 365 -6.27 -13.97 6.05
N GLN A 366 -5.29 -13.09 6.17
CA GLN A 366 -5.49 -11.72 6.66
C GLN A 366 -5.93 -10.75 5.56
N PHE A 367 -5.37 -10.84 4.36
CA PHE A 367 -5.61 -9.86 3.29
C PHE A 367 -6.31 -10.43 2.06
N GLY A 368 -6.42 -11.77 1.94
CA GLY A 368 -6.91 -12.42 0.73
C GLY A 368 -8.33 -12.00 0.33
N GLU A 369 -9.22 -11.86 1.30
CA GLU A 369 -10.59 -11.44 1.08
C GLU A 369 -10.67 -9.95 0.71
N SER A 370 -9.99 -9.07 1.45
CA SER A 370 -9.97 -7.63 1.20
C SER A 370 -9.35 -7.24 -0.14
N LEU A 371 -8.46 -8.09 -0.67
CA LEU A 371 -7.86 -7.96 -2.00
C LEU A 371 -8.75 -8.55 -3.12
N ALA A 372 -9.87 -9.20 -2.77
CA ALA A 372 -10.77 -9.90 -3.68
C ALA A 372 -10.05 -10.92 -4.58
N ILE A 373 -8.99 -11.57 -4.07
CA ILE A 373 -8.15 -12.48 -4.86
C ILE A 373 -8.56 -13.94 -4.71
N GLY A 374 -9.56 -14.36 -5.46
CA GLY A 374 -10.02 -15.74 -5.47
C GLY A 374 -11.48 -15.84 -5.81
N LYS A 375 -12.11 -16.96 -5.44
CA LYS A 375 -13.57 -17.06 -5.50
C LYS A 375 -14.16 -16.36 -4.28
N PRO A 376 -15.16 -15.49 -4.43
CA PRO A 376 -15.87 -14.89 -3.30
C PRO A 376 -16.36 -15.98 -2.33
N GLY A 377 -16.19 -15.76 -1.02
CA GLY A 377 -16.59 -16.72 0.02
C GLY A 377 -15.72 -17.99 0.11
N SER A 378 -14.59 -18.06 -0.60
CA SER A 378 -13.63 -19.16 -0.50
C SER A 378 -12.31 -18.69 0.08
N HIS A 379 -11.66 -19.54 0.88
CA HIS A 379 -10.32 -19.25 1.39
C HIS A 379 -9.31 -19.07 0.26
N VAL A 380 -8.52 -18.00 0.35
CA VAL A 380 -7.42 -17.74 -0.56
C VAL A 380 -6.27 -18.68 -0.22
N SER A 381 -5.73 -19.37 -1.23
CA SER A 381 -4.60 -20.27 -1.03
C SER A 381 -3.27 -19.51 -0.91
N GLN A 382 -2.33 -20.03 -0.13
CA GLN A 382 -0.94 -19.53 -0.11
C GLN A 382 -0.26 -19.54 -1.50
N SER A 383 -0.69 -20.44 -2.39
CA SER A 383 -0.21 -20.50 -3.78
C SER A 383 -0.67 -19.29 -4.59
N THR A 384 -1.87 -18.78 -4.32
CA THR A 384 -2.38 -17.55 -4.94
C THR A 384 -1.53 -16.35 -4.53
N ILE A 385 -1.23 -16.20 -3.23
CA ILE A 385 -0.33 -15.15 -2.73
C ILE A 385 1.04 -15.22 -3.39
N HIS A 386 1.61 -16.43 -3.49
CA HIS A 386 2.90 -16.64 -4.15
C HIS A 386 2.92 -16.19 -5.62
N LYS A 387 1.82 -16.39 -6.35
CA LYS A 387 1.70 -15.95 -7.76
C LYS A 387 1.71 -14.43 -7.89
N TYR A 388 0.96 -13.72 -7.05
CA TYR A 388 0.96 -12.25 -7.05
C TYR A 388 2.32 -11.67 -6.67
N ARG A 389 2.98 -12.22 -5.64
CA ARG A 389 4.33 -11.80 -5.24
C ARG A 389 5.35 -12.04 -6.36
N LYS A 390 5.29 -13.18 -7.05
CA LYS A 390 6.15 -13.45 -8.22
C LYS A 390 5.92 -12.48 -9.37
N LEU A 391 4.68 -12.07 -9.59
CA LEU A 391 4.35 -11.11 -10.64
C LEU A 391 4.91 -9.73 -10.31
N TYR A 392 4.88 -9.30 -9.05
CA TYR A 392 5.57 -8.10 -8.61
C TYR A 392 7.09 -8.22 -8.75
N GLN A 393 7.68 -9.37 -8.42
CA GLN A 393 9.11 -9.63 -8.63
C GLN A 393 9.54 -9.66 -10.09
N LEU A 394 8.60 -9.73 -11.06
CA LEU A 394 8.95 -9.41 -12.44
C LEU A 394 9.53 -7.99 -12.42
N ARG A 395 8.71 -6.97 -12.13
CA ARG A 395 9.10 -5.55 -12.12
C ARG A 395 10.52 -5.25 -11.58
N GLU A 396 10.93 -5.87 -10.48
CA GLU A 396 12.25 -5.62 -9.86
C GLU A 396 13.44 -6.12 -10.70
N ARG A 397 13.23 -7.07 -11.61
CA ARG A 397 14.25 -7.69 -12.47
C ARG A 397 14.47 -6.99 -13.82
N GLY A 398 13.81 -5.85 -14.06
CA GLY A 398 14.12 -4.96 -15.18
C GLY A 398 13.56 -5.37 -16.55
N GLU A 399 12.39 -6.01 -16.60
CA GLU A 399 11.77 -6.43 -17.86
C GLU A 399 11.21 -5.28 -18.70
N SER A 400 10.92 -5.62 -19.94
CA SER A 400 10.26 -4.79 -20.94
C SER A 400 9.00 -4.12 -20.39
N ARG A 401 8.97 -2.78 -20.53
CA ARG A 401 7.83 -1.91 -20.12
C ARG A 401 6.51 -2.39 -20.70
N GLU A 402 6.56 -2.94 -21.91
CA GLU A 402 5.40 -3.44 -22.64
C GLU A 402 4.75 -4.64 -21.96
N MET A 403 5.53 -5.62 -21.47
CA MET A 403 4.99 -6.76 -20.73
C MET A 403 4.28 -6.31 -19.46
N ILE A 404 4.91 -5.40 -18.70
CA ILE A 404 4.34 -4.88 -17.46
C ILE A 404 3.05 -4.10 -17.76
N SER A 405 3.06 -3.29 -18.82
CA SER A 405 1.86 -2.55 -19.26
C SER A 405 0.71 -3.49 -19.64
N ASP A 406 1.00 -4.57 -20.37
CA ASP A 406 -0.02 -5.53 -20.79
C ASP A 406 -0.57 -6.37 -19.62
N VAL A 407 0.22 -6.61 -18.56
CA VAL A 407 -0.30 -7.21 -17.31
C VAL A 407 -1.25 -6.24 -16.60
N ILE A 408 -0.90 -4.95 -16.53
CA ILE A 408 -1.71 -3.94 -15.81
C ILE A 408 -3.03 -3.68 -16.54
N ASN A 409 -3.00 -3.68 -17.87
CA ASN A 409 -4.15 -3.40 -18.72
C ASN A 409 -4.95 -4.67 -19.08
N ASP A 410 -4.75 -5.77 -18.36
CA ASP A 410 -5.41 -7.07 -18.56
C ASP A 410 -5.30 -7.67 -19.98
N LYS A 411 -4.31 -7.22 -20.77
CA LYS A 411 -3.99 -7.75 -22.10
C LYS A 411 -3.23 -9.08 -22.01
N LEU A 412 -2.44 -9.27 -20.95
CA LEU A 412 -1.74 -10.52 -20.64
C LEU A 412 -2.44 -11.25 -19.49
N ARG A 413 -2.93 -12.46 -19.75
CA ARG A 413 -3.62 -13.28 -18.73
C ARG A 413 -2.74 -13.54 -17.52
N PHE A 414 -3.28 -13.32 -16.32
CA PHE A 414 -2.60 -13.55 -15.04
C PHE A 414 -1.94 -14.94 -14.92
N SER A 415 -2.62 -16.00 -15.36
CA SER A 415 -2.09 -17.38 -15.28
C SER A 415 -0.85 -17.59 -16.16
N ILE A 416 -0.76 -16.93 -17.32
CA ILE A 416 0.43 -16.99 -18.18
C ILE A 416 1.57 -16.19 -17.55
N ALA A 417 1.27 -14.97 -17.10
CA ALA A 417 2.27 -14.10 -16.49
C ALA A 417 2.89 -14.71 -15.23
N ALA A 418 2.06 -15.17 -14.28
CA ALA A 418 2.53 -15.64 -12.98
C ALA A 418 3.07 -17.08 -13.00
N GLU A 419 2.53 -17.98 -13.85
CA GLU A 419 2.89 -19.40 -13.81
C GLU A 419 3.84 -19.84 -14.92
N VAL A 420 3.95 -19.08 -16.01
CA VAL A 420 4.82 -19.43 -17.14
C VAL A 420 5.96 -18.45 -17.31
N LEU A 421 5.67 -17.14 -17.35
CA LEU A 421 6.69 -16.11 -17.55
C LEU A 421 7.51 -15.85 -16.28
N ALA A 422 6.87 -15.59 -15.13
CA ALA A 422 7.58 -15.29 -13.88
C ALA A 422 8.58 -16.35 -13.40
N PRO A 423 8.38 -17.67 -13.61
CA PRO A 423 9.39 -18.69 -13.30
C PRO A 423 10.65 -18.64 -14.18
N ILE A 424 10.61 -18.01 -15.36
CA ILE A 424 11.80 -17.84 -16.20
C ILE A 424 12.71 -16.80 -15.53
N LYS A 425 13.88 -17.25 -15.05
CA LYS A 425 14.79 -16.43 -14.25
C LYS A 425 15.54 -15.39 -15.09
N ASP A 426 15.93 -15.76 -16.31
CA ASP A 426 16.65 -14.87 -17.22
C ASP A 426 15.67 -13.86 -17.83
N PRO A 427 15.86 -12.54 -17.59
CA PRO A 427 14.98 -11.51 -18.12
C PRO A 427 15.00 -11.45 -19.64
N VAL A 428 16.13 -11.73 -20.30
CA VAL A 428 16.25 -11.68 -21.77
C VAL A 428 15.45 -12.79 -22.42
N ASP A 429 15.54 -14.01 -21.88
CA ASP A 429 14.75 -15.17 -22.35
C ASP A 429 13.25 -14.92 -22.19
N ARG A 430 12.85 -14.36 -21.05
CA ARG A 430 11.44 -14.08 -20.75
C ARG A 430 10.88 -12.99 -21.66
N ASP A 431 11.61 -11.90 -21.85
CA ASP A 431 11.19 -10.78 -22.69
C ASP A 431 11.08 -11.18 -24.16
N ARG A 432 12.07 -11.93 -24.67
CA ARG A 432 12.02 -12.47 -26.04
C ARG A 432 10.86 -13.44 -26.23
N LEU A 433 10.65 -14.35 -25.28
CA LEU A 433 9.50 -15.22 -25.32
C LEU A 433 8.18 -14.43 -25.32
N TYR A 434 8.08 -13.38 -24.51
CA TYR A 434 6.86 -12.59 -24.44
C TYR A 434 6.62 -11.78 -25.73
N LEU A 435 7.60 -10.99 -26.17
CA LEU A 435 7.48 -10.09 -27.32
C LEU A 435 7.30 -10.85 -28.63
N ASP A 436 8.10 -11.90 -28.85
CA ASP A 436 8.16 -12.57 -30.14
C ASP A 436 7.17 -13.74 -30.24
N ILE A 437 6.76 -14.34 -29.12
CA ILE A 437 5.88 -15.54 -29.12
C ILE A 437 4.53 -15.25 -28.46
N VAL A 438 4.51 -14.83 -27.20
CA VAL A 438 3.25 -14.72 -26.43
C VAL A 438 2.35 -13.63 -26.98
N LYS A 439 2.89 -12.43 -27.21
CA LYS A 439 2.14 -11.27 -27.67
C LYS A 439 1.53 -11.46 -29.08
N PRO A 440 2.27 -11.91 -30.10
CA PRO A 440 1.72 -12.05 -31.45
C PRO A 440 0.80 -13.28 -31.61
N LEU A 441 1.12 -14.40 -30.94
CA LEU A 441 0.40 -15.66 -31.11
C LEU A 441 -0.75 -15.87 -30.12
N ALA A 442 -0.78 -15.12 -29.01
CA ALA A 442 -1.74 -15.24 -27.91
C ALA A 442 -2.05 -16.70 -27.49
N PRO A 443 -1.02 -17.54 -27.20
CA PRO A 443 -1.22 -18.95 -26.92
C PRO A 443 -1.93 -19.17 -25.58
N THR A 444 -2.71 -20.25 -25.48
CA THR A 444 -3.19 -20.75 -24.19
C THR A 444 -2.02 -21.27 -23.34
N ARG A 445 -2.19 -21.35 -22.01
CA ARG A 445 -1.16 -21.89 -21.11
C ARG A 445 -0.64 -23.28 -21.52
N PRO A 446 -1.48 -24.27 -21.89
CA PRO A 446 -0.99 -25.57 -22.36
C PRO A 446 -0.18 -25.47 -23.67
N GLN A 447 -0.61 -24.63 -24.61
CA GLN A 447 0.11 -24.39 -25.87
C GLN A 447 1.47 -23.76 -25.59
N LEU A 448 1.54 -22.75 -24.71
CA LEU A 448 2.79 -22.08 -24.38
C LEU A 448 3.80 -23.02 -23.69
N ILE A 449 3.35 -23.89 -22.78
CA ILE A 449 4.21 -24.91 -22.16
C ILE A 449 4.80 -25.85 -23.23
N ARG A 450 3.97 -26.26 -24.21
CA ARG A 450 4.42 -27.09 -25.33
C ARG A 450 5.44 -26.35 -26.21
N ILE A 451 5.18 -25.10 -26.54
CA ILE A 451 6.08 -24.24 -27.31
C ILE A 451 7.43 -24.11 -26.60
N ILE A 452 7.45 -23.77 -25.31
CA ILE A 452 8.69 -23.64 -24.52
C ILE A 452 9.49 -24.95 -24.55
N LYS A 453 8.83 -26.10 -24.42
CA LYS A 453 9.50 -27.41 -24.50
C LYS A 453 10.15 -27.64 -25.87
N MET A 454 9.46 -27.28 -26.95
CA MET A 454 9.97 -27.42 -28.32
C MET A 454 11.11 -26.44 -28.61
N LEU A 455 10.99 -25.18 -28.18
CA LEU A 455 12.08 -24.20 -28.30
C LEU A 455 13.33 -24.64 -27.54
N ARG A 456 13.17 -25.17 -26.33
CA ARG A 456 14.29 -25.70 -25.53
C ARG A 456 14.97 -26.93 -26.15
N SER A 457 14.26 -27.71 -26.97
CA SER A 457 14.89 -28.80 -27.72
C SER A 457 15.71 -28.31 -28.92
N ILE A 458 15.44 -27.11 -29.44
CA ILE A 458 16.24 -26.47 -30.48
C ILE A 458 17.49 -25.85 -29.84
N HIS A 459 17.29 -25.04 -28.79
CA HIS A 459 18.39 -24.43 -28.06
C HIS A 459 18.05 -24.30 -26.55
N PRO A 460 18.98 -24.60 -25.62
CA PRO A 460 18.72 -24.53 -24.18
C PRO A 460 18.24 -23.15 -23.67
N ARG A 461 18.79 -22.07 -24.23
CA ARG A 461 18.36 -20.68 -23.98
C ARG A 461 17.25 -20.25 -24.92
N LEU A 462 16.18 -19.67 -24.37
CA LEU A 462 14.97 -19.32 -25.13
C LEU A 462 15.20 -18.16 -26.09
N ASN A 463 15.99 -17.16 -25.71
CA ASN A 463 16.31 -16.02 -26.56
C ASN A 463 16.99 -16.46 -27.87
N GLN A 464 17.92 -17.42 -27.79
CA GLN A 464 18.63 -17.98 -28.92
C GLN A 464 17.74 -18.91 -29.74
N ALA A 465 16.91 -19.74 -29.10
CA ALA A 465 15.92 -20.57 -29.79
C ALA A 465 14.91 -19.73 -30.59
N VAL A 466 14.42 -18.64 -30.00
CA VAL A 466 13.47 -17.72 -30.64
C VAL A 466 14.14 -16.95 -31.77
N SER A 467 15.41 -16.55 -31.60
CA SER A 467 16.16 -15.80 -32.63
C SER A 467 16.68 -16.68 -33.77
N ASP A 468 16.49 -18.00 -33.71
CA ASP A 468 16.88 -18.90 -34.77
C ASP A 468 16.16 -18.54 -36.09
N PRO A 469 16.87 -18.36 -37.22
CA PRO A 469 16.26 -17.93 -38.48
C PRO A 469 15.12 -18.85 -38.96
N HIS A 470 15.21 -20.16 -38.68
CA HIS A 470 14.18 -21.10 -39.04
C HIS A 470 12.93 -20.93 -38.17
N VAL A 471 13.12 -20.68 -36.87
CA VAL A 471 12.01 -20.39 -35.93
C VAL A 471 11.33 -19.07 -36.28
N GLN A 472 12.08 -18.02 -36.61
CA GLN A 472 11.54 -16.73 -37.06
C GLN A 472 10.70 -16.88 -38.34
N LYS A 473 11.18 -17.65 -39.32
CA LYS A 473 10.41 -17.94 -40.54
C LYS A 473 9.08 -18.65 -40.25
N ILE A 474 9.08 -19.61 -39.32
CA ILE A 474 7.85 -20.30 -38.89
C ILE A 474 6.92 -19.34 -38.15
N LEU A 475 7.47 -18.44 -37.34
CA LEU A 475 6.73 -17.43 -36.60
C LEU A 475 6.01 -16.47 -37.56
N GLU A 476 6.72 -15.91 -38.54
CA GLU A 476 6.16 -15.02 -39.56
C GLU A 476 4.97 -15.67 -40.29
N GLN A 477 5.12 -16.94 -40.69
CA GLN A 477 4.03 -17.70 -41.32
C GLN A 477 2.84 -17.92 -40.37
N ALA A 478 3.12 -18.18 -39.09
CA ALA A 478 2.09 -18.45 -38.10
C ALA A 478 1.27 -17.19 -37.73
N VAL A 479 1.89 -16.01 -37.67
CA VAL A 479 1.18 -14.76 -37.32
C VAL A 479 0.05 -14.43 -38.31
N HIS A 480 0.23 -14.78 -39.58
CA HIS A 480 -0.75 -14.55 -40.64
C HIS A 480 -1.84 -15.64 -40.71
N SER A 481 -1.77 -16.69 -39.89
CA SER A 481 -2.76 -17.76 -39.90
C SER A 481 -3.96 -17.47 -39.00
N SER A 482 -5.11 -18.05 -39.33
CA SER A 482 -6.32 -17.98 -38.48
C SER A 482 -6.15 -18.66 -37.12
N HIS A 483 -5.18 -19.57 -36.98
CA HIS A 483 -4.89 -20.33 -35.77
C HIS A 483 -3.42 -20.22 -35.36
N ARG A 484 -2.96 -18.97 -35.16
CA ARG A 484 -1.56 -18.58 -34.96
C ARG A 484 -0.74 -19.55 -34.09
N ALA A 485 -1.14 -19.76 -32.84
CA ALA A 485 -0.40 -20.63 -31.92
C ALA A 485 -0.32 -22.10 -32.39
N ASN A 486 -1.39 -22.65 -32.97
CA ASN A 486 -1.41 -24.03 -33.45
C ASN A 486 -0.57 -24.19 -34.73
N SER A 487 -0.63 -23.20 -35.63
CA SER A 487 0.22 -23.16 -36.83
C SER A 487 1.70 -23.12 -36.45
N PHE A 488 2.05 -22.30 -35.45
CA PHE A 488 3.42 -22.24 -34.93
C PHE A 488 3.89 -23.58 -34.35
N ILE A 489 3.07 -24.22 -33.50
CA ILE A 489 3.36 -25.55 -32.93
C ILE A 489 3.54 -26.60 -34.04
N HIS A 490 2.69 -26.57 -35.07
CA HIS A 490 2.78 -27.51 -36.19
C HIS A 490 4.06 -27.28 -37.00
N GLY A 491 4.41 -26.03 -37.28
CA GLY A 491 5.65 -25.67 -37.98
C GLY A 491 6.90 -26.13 -37.22
N LEU A 492 6.96 -25.88 -35.91
CA LEU A 492 8.06 -26.37 -35.07
C LEU A 492 8.15 -27.90 -35.04
N ARG A 493 7.01 -28.61 -35.07
CA ARG A 493 7.01 -30.08 -35.10
C ARG A 493 7.55 -30.59 -36.43
N LYS A 494 7.10 -30.00 -37.54
CA LYS A 494 7.57 -30.36 -38.89
C LYS A 494 9.07 -30.10 -39.06
N ALA A 495 9.58 -29.01 -38.50
CA ALA A 495 11.02 -28.72 -38.47
C ALA A 495 11.82 -29.81 -37.73
N GLY A 496 11.32 -30.26 -36.57
CA GLY A 496 11.91 -31.41 -35.85
C GLY A 496 11.77 -32.75 -36.59
N GLU A 497 10.71 -32.93 -37.38
CA GLU A 497 10.46 -34.12 -38.22
C GLU A 497 11.23 -34.10 -39.56
N GLN A 498 11.78 -32.97 -40.00
CA GLN A 498 12.62 -32.88 -41.20
C GLN A 498 14.08 -33.29 -40.98
N GLN A 499 14.54 -33.42 -39.73
CA GLN A 499 15.83 -34.05 -39.41
C GLN A 499 15.86 -35.59 -39.64
N PRO A 500 14.80 -36.39 -39.38
CA PRO A 500 14.82 -37.84 -39.60
C PRO A 500 14.63 -38.35 -41.05
N GLU A 501 14.29 -37.53 -42.05
CA GLU A 501 14.20 -38.04 -43.44
C GLU A 501 15.57 -38.39 -44.03
N LYS A 502 16.63 -37.64 -43.69
CA LYS A 502 18.00 -37.99 -44.10
C LYS A 502 18.40 -39.39 -43.62
N SER A 503 18.12 -39.76 -42.37
CA SER A 503 18.51 -41.08 -41.81
C SER A 503 17.69 -42.26 -42.34
N LYS A 504 16.44 -42.05 -42.79
CA LYS A 504 15.67 -43.10 -43.48
C LYS A 504 16.25 -43.40 -44.86
N GLN A 505 16.68 -42.39 -45.60
CA GLN A 505 17.31 -42.59 -46.92
C GLN A 505 18.66 -43.31 -46.78
N THR A 506 19.52 -42.92 -45.81
CA THR A 506 20.78 -43.61 -45.54
C THR A 506 20.58 -45.04 -45.07
N PHE A 507 19.55 -45.31 -44.25
CA PHE A 507 19.26 -46.68 -43.80
C PHE A 507 18.86 -47.59 -44.96
N ILE A 508 17.98 -47.13 -45.84
CA ILE A 508 17.55 -47.91 -47.01
C ILE A 508 18.73 -48.17 -47.96
N SER A 509 19.56 -47.17 -48.25
CA SER A 509 20.74 -47.35 -49.11
C SER A 509 21.78 -48.28 -48.51
N THR A 510 21.99 -48.23 -47.18
CA THR A 510 22.96 -49.09 -46.49
C THR A 510 22.49 -50.54 -46.45
N VAL A 511 21.19 -50.78 -46.17
CA VAL A 511 20.61 -52.13 -46.22
C VAL A 511 20.67 -52.71 -47.64
N ASP A 512 20.48 -51.90 -48.67
CA ASP A 512 20.61 -52.33 -50.06
C ASP A 512 22.06 -52.63 -50.47
N ALA A 513 23.04 -51.88 -49.97
CA ALA A 513 24.46 -52.16 -50.20
C ALA A 513 24.87 -53.49 -49.56
N LEU A 514 24.53 -53.69 -48.28
CA LEU A 514 24.83 -54.90 -47.53
C LEU A 514 24.14 -56.14 -48.12
N ARG A 515 22.92 -55.98 -48.66
CA ARG A 515 22.21 -57.03 -49.41
C ARG A 515 23.02 -57.51 -50.60
N LYS A 516 23.51 -56.58 -51.43
CA LYS A 516 24.24 -56.90 -52.67
C LYS A 516 25.61 -57.50 -52.41
N GLU A 517 26.26 -57.08 -51.33
CA GLU A 517 27.58 -57.57 -50.93
C GLU A 517 27.52 -59.01 -50.40
N VAL A 518 26.53 -59.34 -49.57
CA VAL A 518 26.49 -60.63 -48.84
C VAL A 518 25.72 -61.71 -49.60
N PHE A 519 24.73 -61.33 -50.42
CA PHE A 519 23.86 -62.25 -51.16
C PHE A 519 24.01 -62.14 -52.68
N GLY A 520 24.98 -61.33 -53.14
CA GLY A 520 25.30 -61.15 -54.55
C GLY A 520 24.47 -60.06 -55.24
N ALA A 521 24.96 -59.61 -56.41
CA ALA A 521 24.41 -58.46 -57.12
C ALA A 521 22.94 -58.62 -57.59
N LYS A 522 22.43 -59.85 -57.68
CA LYS A 522 21.05 -60.17 -58.08
C LYS A 522 20.07 -60.27 -56.90
N ALA A 523 20.54 -60.17 -55.66
CA ALA A 523 19.70 -60.30 -54.47
C ALA A 523 18.70 -59.15 -54.36
N ASN A 524 17.43 -59.48 -54.13
CA ASN A 524 16.35 -58.51 -53.97
C ASN A 524 15.81 -58.50 -52.53
N LYS A 525 14.92 -57.54 -52.24
CA LYS A 525 14.37 -57.33 -50.89
C LYS A 525 13.61 -58.54 -50.32
N GLN A 526 13.15 -59.48 -51.16
CA GLN A 526 12.51 -60.71 -50.69
C GLN A 526 13.53 -61.76 -50.25
N ASP A 527 14.76 -61.68 -50.73
CA ASP A 527 15.83 -62.64 -50.41
C ASP A 527 16.53 -62.27 -49.10
N PHE A 528 16.76 -60.96 -48.87
CA PHE A 528 17.32 -60.42 -47.63
C PHE A 528 16.78 -59.02 -47.33
N ASN A 529 16.28 -58.80 -46.11
CA ASN A 529 15.85 -57.48 -45.68
C ASN A 529 16.00 -57.29 -44.18
N ILE A 530 16.42 -56.09 -43.77
CA ILE A 530 16.48 -55.70 -42.37
C ILE A 530 15.38 -54.69 -42.11
N THR A 531 14.47 -55.01 -41.19
CA THR A 531 13.40 -54.12 -40.76
C THR A 531 13.66 -53.61 -39.35
N ARG A 532 13.27 -52.36 -39.09
CA ARG A 532 13.26 -51.79 -37.74
C ARG A 532 11.91 -52.08 -37.10
N SER A 533 11.92 -52.72 -35.93
CA SER A 533 10.75 -52.94 -35.10
C SER A 533 10.85 -52.09 -33.82
N SER A 534 9.77 -51.41 -33.45
CA SER A 534 9.65 -50.79 -32.13
C SER A 534 8.44 -51.38 -31.39
N LYS A 535 8.69 -52.18 -30.35
CA LYS A 535 7.66 -52.59 -29.39
C LYS A 535 7.98 -51.92 -28.04
N GLY A 536 7.20 -50.90 -27.69
CA GLY A 536 7.39 -50.13 -26.46
C GLY A 536 8.72 -49.35 -26.46
N ARG A 537 9.50 -49.47 -25.39
CA ARG A 537 10.82 -48.80 -25.24
C ARG A 537 12.00 -49.56 -25.85
N LYS A 538 11.81 -50.80 -26.34
CA LYS A 538 12.89 -51.60 -26.96
C LYS A 538 12.84 -51.45 -28.48
N LYS A 539 13.96 -51.02 -29.07
CA LYS A 539 14.18 -51.02 -30.53
C LYS A 539 14.91 -52.30 -30.91
N SER A 540 14.44 -53.00 -31.92
CA SER A 540 15.10 -54.21 -32.44
C SER A 540 15.20 -54.15 -33.96
N LEU A 541 16.29 -54.70 -34.50
CA LEU A 541 16.37 -55.04 -35.91
C LEU A 541 15.87 -56.46 -36.10
N THR A 542 15.04 -56.68 -37.12
CA THR A 542 14.60 -58.01 -37.53
C THR A 542 15.14 -58.29 -38.91
N LEU A 543 15.93 -59.36 -39.00
CA LEU A 543 16.52 -59.83 -40.23
C LEU A 543 15.59 -60.88 -40.87
N HIS A 544 15.15 -60.61 -42.09
CA HIS A 544 14.34 -61.51 -42.90
C HIS A 544 15.21 -62.09 -44.01
N ILE A 545 15.23 -63.42 -44.12
CA ILE A 545 16.03 -64.15 -45.11
C ILE A 545 15.15 -65.22 -45.72
N ARG A 546 15.21 -65.36 -47.04
CA ARG A 546 14.55 -66.44 -47.77
C ARG A 546 15.60 -67.47 -48.18
N LEU A 547 15.42 -68.71 -47.72
CA LEU A 547 16.29 -69.83 -48.07
C LEU A 547 15.64 -70.62 -49.21
N GLN A 548 16.39 -70.85 -50.29
CA GLN A 548 16.02 -71.79 -51.35
C GLN A 548 16.96 -73.00 -51.31
N GLU A 549 16.43 -74.20 -51.56
CA GLU A 549 17.11 -75.50 -51.38
C GLU A 549 18.46 -75.59 -52.11
N GLN A 550 18.58 -74.95 -53.27
CA GLN A 550 19.80 -74.94 -54.10
C GLN A 550 20.90 -73.97 -53.64
N SER A 551 20.63 -73.15 -52.60
CA SER A 551 21.53 -72.06 -52.14
C SER A 551 21.77 -72.06 -50.63
N MET A 552 21.33 -73.12 -49.93
CA MET A 552 21.26 -73.14 -48.47
C MET A 552 22.65 -73.11 -47.81
N GLU A 553 23.62 -73.88 -48.30
CA GLU A 553 24.98 -73.90 -47.74
C GLU A 553 25.70 -72.56 -47.91
N GLU A 554 25.57 -71.93 -49.07
CA GLU A 554 26.20 -70.64 -49.38
C GLU A 554 25.62 -69.52 -48.52
N VAL A 555 24.29 -69.44 -48.41
CA VAL A 555 23.62 -68.43 -47.59
C VAL A 555 23.94 -68.60 -46.10
N VAL A 556 23.96 -69.83 -45.60
CA VAL A 556 24.30 -70.10 -44.18
C VAL A 556 25.76 -69.75 -43.88
N THR A 557 26.67 -69.98 -44.84
CA THR A 557 28.09 -69.63 -44.70
C THR A 557 28.28 -68.11 -44.66
N ASN A 558 27.64 -67.38 -45.57
CA ASN A 558 27.68 -65.92 -45.62
C ASN A 558 27.04 -65.29 -44.37
N LEU A 559 25.98 -65.90 -43.83
CA LEU A 559 25.36 -65.46 -42.57
C LEU A 559 26.26 -65.68 -41.36
N LYS A 560 26.94 -66.83 -41.28
CA LYS A 560 27.91 -67.07 -40.22
C LYS A 560 29.02 -66.03 -40.28
N GLN A 561 29.53 -65.72 -41.46
CA GLN A 561 30.55 -64.70 -41.65
C GLN A 561 30.05 -63.29 -41.25
N LEU A 562 28.81 -62.93 -41.60
CA LEU A 562 28.21 -61.66 -41.20
C LEU A 562 28.05 -61.52 -39.68
N LEU A 563 27.72 -62.62 -38.98
CA LEU A 563 27.47 -62.60 -37.54
C LEU A 563 28.73 -62.80 -36.69
N THR A 564 29.83 -63.28 -37.27
CA THR A 564 31.13 -63.47 -36.57
C THR A 564 32.13 -62.36 -36.84
N ASP A 565 31.91 -61.52 -37.85
CA ASP A 565 32.72 -60.34 -38.12
C ASP A 565 32.30 -59.18 -37.19
N GLU A 566 33.12 -58.92 -36.16
CA GLU A 566 32.89 -57.87 -35.16
C GLU A 566 32.70 -56.48 -35.79
N TYR A 567 33.38 -56.18 -36.90
CA TYR A 567 33.28 -54.88 -37.56
C TYR A 567 31.91 -54.69 -38.24
N ARG A 568 31.39 -55.75 -38.85
CA ARG A 568 30.05 -55.74 -39.49
C ARG A 568 28.93 -55.73 -38.45
N LEU A 569 29.14 -56.39 -37.31
CA LEU A 569 28.23 -56.31 -36.18
C LEU A 569 28.17 -54.88 -35.63
N GLU A 570 29.31 -54.19 -35.51
CA GLU A 570 29.37 -52.78 -35.14
C GLU A 570 28.69 -51.86 -36.16
N GLU A 571 28.79 -52.15 -37.45
CA GLU A 571 28.13 -51.37 -38.51
C GLU A 571 26.59 -51.54 -38.46
N LEU A 572 26.11 -52.76 -38.24
CA LEU A 572 24.69 -53.04 -37.96
C LEU A 572 24.20 -52.38 -36.65
N GLN A 573 25.06 -52.30 -35.63
CA GLN A 573 24.77 -51.57 -34.39
C GLN A 573 24.80 -50.05 -34.56
N LYS A 574 25.66 -49.49 -35.42
CA LYS A 574 25.64 -48.06 -35.78
C LYS A 574 24.31 -47.68 -36.45
N LEU A 575 23.77 -48.57 -37.29
CA LEU A 575 22.44 -48.40 -37.88
C LEU A 575 21.29 -48.40 -36.85
N LEU A 576 21.50 -48.91 -35.63
CA LEU A 576 20.58 -48.79 -34.49
C LEU A 576 20.75 -47.47 -33.72
N LYS A 577 22.00 -46.98 -33.58
CA LYS A 577 22.36 -45.78 -32.79
C LYS A 577 21.87 -44.45 -33.38
N GLU A 578 21.51 -44.39 -34.67
CA GLU A 578 20.91 -43.20 -35.30
C GLU A 578 19.45 -42.89 -34.86
N SER A 579 18.96 -43.57 -33.82
CA SER A 579 17.70 -43.25 -33.17
C SER A 579 17.89 -43.31 -31.66
N PRO A 580 17.63 -42.25 -30.87
CA PRO A 580 18.01 -42.26 -29.46
C PRO A 580 17.18 -43.29 -28.69
N ALA A 581 17.85 -44.31 -28.15
CA ALA A 581 17.56 -45.09 -26.94
C ALA A 581 17.87 -46.60 -27.11
N SER A 582 18.76 -47.06 -26.20
CA SER A 582 19.21 -48.41 -25.79
C SER A 582 19.51 -49.42 -26.89
#